data_AF-A0A5S3WZI3-F1
#
_entry.id   AF-A0A5S3WZI3-F1
#
_cell.length_a   1.000
_cell.length_b   1.000
_cell.length_c   1.000
_cell.angle_alpha   90.00
_cell.angle_beta   90.00
_cell.angle_gamma   90.00
#
_symmetry.space_group_name_H-M   'P 1'
#
loop_
_entity.id
_entity.type
_entity.pdbx_description
1 polymer ?
#
loop_
_entity_poly.entity_id
_entity_poly.type
_entity_poly.pdbx_seq_one_letter_code
_entity_poly.pdbx_strand_id
1 'polypeptide(L)'
;MKYLAVPLLLISLATQSQESEAEVLDKYVEIQQHSFLAAHLDDKCKFLSSSDRLLLDQAIKALGDEITLHPLNKVKSLGNPFLSATMKERAELYHCDEGVETYVQSKIDVAKIILKHYQ
;
A
#
# COMPACT_ATOMS: atom_id res chain seq x y z
N MET A 1 -42.74 -25.53 -24.40
CA MET A 1 -41.44 -25.60 -23.68
C MET A 1 -40.87 -24.19 -23.64
N LYS A 2 -40.82 -23.56 -22.46
CA LYS A 2 -40.28 -22.20 -22.28
C LYS A 2 -38.80 -22.31 -21.92
N TYR A 3 -37.94 -21.74 -22.76
CA TYR A 3 -36.49 -21.70 -22.54
C TYR A 3 -36.19 -20.84 -21.31
N LEU A 4 -35.65 -21.45 -20.25
CA LEU A 4 -34.95 -20.75 -19.17
C LEU A 4 -33.52 -20.50 -19.68
N ALA A 5 -33.27 -19.28 -20.17
CA ALA A 5 -31.95 -18.85 -20.62
C ALA A 5 -31.55 -17.58 -19.85
N VAL A 6 -31.30 -17.71 -18.55
CA VAL A 6 -30.50 -16.77 -17.74
C VAL A 6 -29.89 -17.63 -16.63
N PRO A 7 -28.57 -17.90 -16.58
CA PRO A 7 -27.60 -16.88 -16.18
C PRO A 7 -26.18 -17.10 -16.74
N LEU A 8 -25.82 -16.49 -17.87
CA LEU A 8 -24.41 -16.40 -18.31
C LEU A 8 -23.86 -14.97 -18.29
N LEU A 9 -24.73 -13.97 -18.17
CA LEU A 9 -24.36 -12.54 -18.09
C LEU A 9 -24.04 -12.05 -16.67
N LEU A 10 -24.51 -12.74 -15.62
CA LEU A 10 -24.22 -12.37 -14.23
C LEU A 10 -22.82 -12.82 -13.77
N ILE A 11 -22.27 -13.86 -14.40
CA ILE A 11 -20.95 -14.38 -14.06
C ILE A 11 -19.86 -13.43 -14.59
N SER A 12 -20.02 -12.85 -15.78
CA SER A 12 -19.01 -11.98 -16.38
C SER A 12 -18.83 -10.65 -15.65
N LEU A 13 -19.93 -10.05 -15.15
CA LEU A 13 -19.86 -8.80 -14.38
C LEU A 13 -19.24 -9.01 -12.99
N ALA A 14 -19.53 -10.14 -12.34
CA ALA A 14 -18.95 -10.46 -11.03
C ALA A 14 -17.44 -10.76 -11.13
N THR A 15 -17.00 -11.47 -12.17
CA THR A 15 -15.57 -11.74 -12.39
C THR A 15 -14.80 -10.46 -12.72
N GLN A 16 -15.37 -9.57 -13.53
CA GLN A 16 -14.73 -8.31 -13.91
C GLN A 16 -14.66 -7.34 -12.72
N SER A 17 -15.67 -7.33 -11.84
CA SER A 17 -15.67 -6.59 -10.58
C SER A 17 -14.60 -7.13 -9.60
N GLN A 18 -14.50 -8.45 -9.43
CA GLN A 18 -13.50 -9.04 -8.54
C GLN A 18 -12.06 -8.87 -9.03
N GLU A 19 -11.83 -8.93 -10.35
CA GLU A 19 -10.51 -8.67 -10.94
C GLU A 19 -10.09 -7.23 -10.67
N SER A 20 -11.00 -6.26 -10.85
CA SER A 20 -10.74 -4.86 -10.52
C SER A 20 -10.50 -4.62 -9.02
N GLU A 21 -11.22 -5.33 -8.12
CA GLU A 21 -11.00 -5.24 -6.67
C GLU A 21 -9.66 -5.84 -6.23
N ALA A 22 -9.22 -6.94 -6.87
CA ALA A 22 -7.91 -7.52 -6.62
C ALA A 22 -6.79 -6.57 -7.07
N GLU A 23 -6.93 -5.95 -8.25
CA GLU A 23 -5.98 -4.95 -8.73
C GLU A 23 -5.87 -3.73 -7.80
N VAL A 24 -6.99 -3.25 -7.25
CA VAL A 24 -6.99 -2.15 -6.28
C VAL A 24 -6.26 -2.56 -5.00
N LEU A 25 -6.54 -3.75 -4.46
CA LEU A 25 -5.83 -4.26 -3.29
C LEU A 25 -4.32 -4.37 -3.54
N ASP A 26 -3.93 -4.92 -4.70
CA ASP A 26 -2.51 -5.05 -5.07
C ASP A 26 -1.83 -3.70 -5.14
N LYS A 27 -2.51 -2.68 -5.67
CA LYS A 27 -1.99 -1.30 -5.69
C LYS A 27 -1.89 -0.68 -4.31
N TYR A 28 -2.84 -0.92 -3.42
CA TYR A 28 -2.72 -0.48 -2.04
C TYR A 28 -1.53 -1.14 -1.35
N VAL A 29 -1.36 -2.46 -1.51
CA VAL A 29 -0.20 -3.17 -0.95
C VAL A 29 1.09 -2.60 -1.51
N GLU A 30 1.21 -2.42 -2.83
CA GLU A 30 2.38 -1.85 -3.50
C GLU A 30 2.76 -0.48 -2.91
N ILE A 31 1.80 0.44 -2.80
CA ILE A 31 2.01 1.77 -2.22
C ILE A 31 2.47 1.66 -0.77
N GLN A 32 1.90 0.72 0.01
CA GLN A 32 2.30 0.49 1.38
C GLN A 32 3.73 -0.04 1.49
N GLN A 33 4.16 -0.96 0.60
CA GLN A 33 5.55 -1.46 0.60
C GLN A 33 6.53 -0.30 0.36
N HIS A 34 6.22 0.56 -0.62
CA HIS A 34 7.05 1.72 -0.92
C HIS A 34 7.13 2.71 0.23
N SER A 35 6.03 2.89 0.97
CA SER A 35 5.96 3.77 2.13
C SER A 35 6.77 3.21 3.31
N PHE A 36 6.65 1.91 3.60
CA PHE A 36 7.50 1.25 4.60
C PHE A 36 8.98 1.32 4.22
N LEU A 37 9.32 1.07 2.95
CA LEU A 37 10.70 1.17 2.49
C LEU A 37 11.24 2.59 2.69
N ALA A 38 10.47 3.63 2.36
CA ALA A 38 10.87 5.01 2.61
C ALA A 38 11.07 5.32 4.10
N ALA A 39 10.20 4.81 4.97
CA ALA A 39 10.33 4.97 6.41
C ALA A 39 11.61 4.32 6.95
N HIS A 40 11.92 3.09 6.54
CA HIS A 40 13.14 2.39 6.97
C HIS A 40 14.41 3.01 6.39
N LEU A 41 14.36 3.53 5.15
CA LEU A 41 15.45 4.28 4.55
C LEU A 41 15.69 5.61 5.30
N ASP A 42 14.63 6.32 5.68
CA ASP A 42 14.76 7.50 6.53
C ASP A 42 15.28 7.15 7.93
N ASP A 43 14.86 6.04 8.52
CA ASP A 43 15.38 5.60 9.81
C ASP A 43 16.89 5.36 9.78
N LYS A 44 17.40 4.84 8.67
CA LYS A 44 18.83 4.62 8.43
C LYS A 44 19.57 5.92 8.10
N CYS A 45 19.04 6.74 7.21
CA CYS A 45 19.78 7.86 6.60
C CYS A 45 19.42 9.26 7.14
N LYS A 46 18.30 9.38 7.85
CA LYS A 46 17.81 10.61 8.53
C LYS A 46 17.57 11.80 7.59
N PHE A 47 16.90 11.58 6.46
CA PHE A 47 16.58 12.61 5.47
C PHE A 47 15.40 13.50 5.85
N LEU A 48 14.41 12.96 6.57
CA LEU A 48 13.14 13.61 6.82
C LEU A 48 13.13 14.44 8.11
N SER A 49 12.28 15.47 8.09
CA SER A 49 11.87 16.19 9.30
C SER A 49 10.96 15.34 10.18
N SER A 50 10.79 15.73 11.45
CA SER A 50 9.86 15.03 12.35
C SER A 50 8.40 15.12 11.89
N SER A 51 8.01 16.22 11.25
CA SER A 51 6.67 16.38 10.67
C SER A 51 6.45 15.46 9.46
N ASP A 52 7.47 15.31 8.60
CA ASP A 52 7.34 14.44 7.42
C ASP A 52 7.30 12.96 7.82
N ARG A 53 8.09 12.55 8.83
CA ARG A 53 7.98 11.21 9.44
C ARG A 53 6.57 10.93 9.92
N LEU A 54 5.97 11.87 10.65
CA LEU A 54 4.61 11.72 11.15
C LEU A 54 3.58 11.57 10.00
N LEU A 55 3.72 12.34 8.92
CA LEU A 55 2.85 12.19 7.74
C LEU A 55 3.00 10.81 7.10
N LEU A 56 4.23 10.33 6.96
CA LEU A 56 4.50 9.01 6.38
C LEU A 56 3.91 7.89 7.25
N ASP A 57 4.11 7.94 8.57
CA ASP A 57 3.56 6.96 9.52
C ASP A 57 2.03 6.94 9.51
N GLN A 58 1.40 8.12 9.46
CA GLN A 58 -0.05 8.23 9.37
C GLN A 58 -0.59 7.63 8.07
N ALA A 59 0.08 7.88 6.94
CA ALA A 59 -0.30 7.32 5.65
C ALA A 59 -0.15 5.79 5.62
N ILE A 60 0.96 5.26 6.16
CA ILE A 60 1.18 3.82 6.31
C ILE A 60 0.07 3.18 7.13
N LYS A 61 -0.33 3.81 8.24
CA LYS A 61 -1.42 3.32 9.09
C LYS A 61 -2.76 3.34 8.35
N ALA A 62 -3.12 4.47 7.74
CA ALA A 62 -4.39 4.61 7.02
C ALA A 62 -4.54 3.54 5.93
N LEU A 63 -3.50 3.38 5.11
CA LEU A 63 -3.49 2.37 4.05
C LEU A 63 -3.48 0.94 4.60
N GLY A 64 -2.75 0.70 5.70
CA GLY A 64 -2.72 -0.59 6.38
C GLY A 64 -4.06 -0.99 6.98
N ASP A 65 -4.84 -0.03 7.48
CA ASP A 65 -6.20 -0.26 7.98
C ASP A 65 -7.12 -0.67 6.82
N GLU A 66 -7.06 0.01 5.68
CA GLU A 66 -7.82 -0.34 4.47
C GLU A 66 -7.48 -1.74 3.94
N ILE A 67 -6.18 -2.05 3.79
CA ILE A 67 -5.72 -3.37 3.36
C ILE A 67 -6.20 -4.45 4.33
N THR A 68 -6.17 -4.19 5.63
CA THR A 68 -6.61 -5.15 6.66
C THR A 68 -8.11 -5.44 6.55
N LEU A 69 -8.91 -4.39 6.31
CA LEU A 69 -10.36 -4.48 6.18
C LEU A 69 -10.80 -5.07 4.84
N HIS A 70 -9.95 -5.02 3.80
CA HIS A 70 -10.28 -5.50 2.47
C HIS A 70 -10.77 -6.98 2.47
N PRO A 71 -11.87 -7.30 1.76
CA PRO A 71 -12.48 -8.64 1.78
C PRO A 71 -11.57 -9.72 1.16
N LEU A 72 -10.73 -9.33 0.19
CA LEU A 72 -9.79 -10.23 -0.47
C LEU A 72 -8.50 -10.46 0.33
N ASN A 73 -8.19 -9.61 1.34
CA ASN A 73 -7.02 -9.84 2.18
C ASN A 73 -7.28 -11.00 3.17
N LYS A 74 -6.61 -12.12 2.94
CA LYS A 74 -6.69 -13.31 3.82
C LYS A 74 -5.68 -13.30 4.96
N VAL A 75 -4.63 -12.51 4.86
CA VAL A 75 -3.56 -12.41 5.89
C VAL A 75 -3.96 -11.42 6.99
N LYS A 76 -4.94 -10.54 6.70
CA LYS A 76 -5.49 -9.57 7.66
C LYS A 76 -4.38 -8.74 8.32
N SER A 77 -4.50 -8.47 9.61
CA SER A 77 -3.58 -7.61 10.35
C SER A 77 -2.16 -8.17 10.45
N LEU A 78 -1.96 -9.48 10.21
CA LEU A 78 -0.63 -10.09 10.23
C LEU A 78 0.24 -9.64 9.05
N GLY A 79 -0.36 -9.17 7.95
CA GLY A 79 0.38 -8.77 6.76
C GLY A 79 1.29 -7.56 6.98
N ASN A 80 0.83 -6.57 7.76
CA ASN A 80 1.55 -5.32 7.99
C ASN A 80 2.92 -5.52 8.67
N PRO A 81 3.03 -6.28 9.79
CA PRO A 81 4.33 -6.58 10.40
C PRO A 81 5.30 -7.30 9.47
N PHE A 82 4.84 -8.31 8.71
CA PHE A 82 5.70 -9.03 7.78
C PHE A 82 6.19 -8.11 6.65
N LEU A 83 5.30 -7.31 6.08
CA LEU A 83 5.66 -6.37 5.04
C LEU A 83 6.69 -5.34 5.52
N SER A 84 6.49 -4.77 6.70
CA SER A 84 7.44 -3.83 7.31
C SER A 84 8.81 -4.47 7.53
N ALA A 85 8.85 -5.71 8.06
CA ALA A 85 10.10 -6.44 8.26
C ALA A 85 10.85 -6.69 6.95
N THR A 86 10.14 -7.14 5.90
CA THR A 86 10.75 -7.35 4.57
C THR A 86 11.29 -6.04 3.99
N MET A 87 10.58 -4.92 4.15
CA MET A 87 11.05 -3.62 3.66
C MET A 87 12.23 -3.08 4.47
N LYS A 88 12.31 -3.39 5.76
CA LYS A 88 13.49 -3.09 6.58
C LYS A 88 14.73 -3.82 6.07
N GLU A 89 14.62 -5.13 5.82
CA GLU A 89 15.71 -5.91 5.22
C GLU A 89 16.13 -5.34 3.86
N ARG A 90 15.14 -4.93 3.05
CA ARG A 90 15.40 -4.32 1.74
C ARG A 90 16.11 -2.98 1.85
N ALA A 91 15.78 -2.14 2.84
CA ALA A 91 16.43 -0.85 3.08
C ALA A 91 17.94 -1.01 3.39
N GLU A 92 18.34 -2.14 3.97
CA GLU A 92 19.76 -2.40 4.27
C GLU A 92 20.63 -2.52 3.02
N LEU A 93 20.03 -2.91 1.88
CA LEU A 93 20.73 -3.07 0.61
C LEU A 93 21.06 -1.74 -0.08
N TYR A 94 20.53 -0.62 0.40
CA TYR A 94 20.74 0.70 -0.18
C TYR A 94 21.81 1.49 0.56
N HIS A 95 22.54 2.32 -0.18
CA HIS A 95 23.45 3.32 0.37
C HIS A 95 22.72 4.65 0.54
N CYS A 96 23.09 5.43 1.56
CA CYS A 96 22.53 6.76 1.76
C CYS A 96 23.15 7.73 0.73
N ASP A 97 22.42 8.01 -0.34
CA ASP A 97 22.79 8.93 -1.41
C ASP A 97 21.58 9.80 -1.82
N GLU A 98 21.84 10.75 -2.74
CA GLU A 98 20.82 11.69 -3.24
C GLU A 98 19.65 10.99 -3.96
N GLY A 99 19.91 9.84 -4.59
CA GLY A 99 18.87 9.05 -5.25
C GLY A 99 17.89 8.46 -4.24
N VAL A 100 18.40 7.94 -3.13
CA VAL A 100 17.59 7.45 -2.01
C VAL A 100 16.85 8.60 -1.31
N GLU A 101 17.51 9.73 -1.09
CA GLU A 101 16.86 10.92 -0.53
C GLU A 101 15.67 11.36 -1.39
N THR A 102 15.88 11.48 -2.70
CA THR A 102 14.81 11.83 -3.66
C THR A 102 13.66 10.83 -3.62
N TYR A 103 13.99 9.53 -3.56
CA TYR A 103 12.99 8.49 -3.42
C TYR A 103 12.17 8.67 -2.14
N VAL A 104 12.81 8.86 -0.98
CA VAL A 104 12.15 9.05 0.32
C VAL A 104 11.26 10.29 0.30
N GLN A 105 11.76 11.43 -0.19
CA GLN A 105 10.98 12.67 -0.31
C GLN A 105 9.76 12.48 -1.21
N SER A 106 9.89 11.78 -2.34
CA SER A 106 8.75 11.51 -3.25
C SER A 106 7.61 10.74 -2.56
N LYS A 107 7.92 9.91 -1.55
CA LYS A 107 6.88 9.17 -0.79
C LYS A 107 6.16 10.04 0.23
N ILE A 108 6.73 11.18 0.63
CA ILE A 108 6.01 12.17 1.42
C ILE A 108 4.89 12.83 0.60
N ASP A 109 5.11 13.08 -0.68
CA ASP A 109 4.05 13.63 -1.53
C ASP A 109 2.92 12.63 -1.76
N VAL A 110 3.26 11.35 -1.91
CA VAL A 110 2.26 10.27 -1.94
C VAL A 110 1.51 10.18 -0.61
N ALA A 111 2.20 10.27 0.54
CA ALA A 111 1.58 10.26 1.86
C ALA A 111 0.56 11.39 2.04
N LYS A 112 0.87 12.61 1.58
CA LYS A 112 -0.06 13.74 1.60
C LYS A 112 -1.32 13.47 0.77
N ILE A 113 -1.18 12.83 -0.41
CA ILE A 113 -2.31 12.46 -1.27
C ILE A 113 -3.20 11.42 -0.57
N ILE A 114 -2.59 10.38 0.00
CA ILE A 114 -3.28 9.35 0.79
C ILE A 114 -4.09 10.01 1.90
N LEU A 115 -3.43 10.80 2.76
CA LEU A 115 -4.09 11.40 3.92
C LEU A 115 -5.23 12.35 3.54
N LYS A 116 -5.11 13.07 2.42
CA LYS A 116 -6.20 13.90 1.90
C LYS A 116 -7.41 13.08 1.46
N HIS A 117 -7.24 11.82 1.06
CA HIS A 117 -8.34 10.95 0.69
C HIS A 117 -9.11 10.40 1.90
N TYR A 118 -8.46 10.30 3.06
CA TYR A 118 -9.03 9.74 4.30
C TYR A 118 -9.45 10.79 5.34
N GLN A 119 -9.36 12.08 5.02
CA GLN A 119 -9.79 13.22 5.83
C GLN A 119 -11.02 13.89 5.23
#